data_AF-A0A7K0QRN4-F1
#
_entry.id   AF-A0A7K0QRN4-F1
#
_cell.length_a   1.000
_cell.length_b   1.000
_cell.length_c   1.000
_cell.angle_alpha   90.00
_cell.angle_beta   90.00
_cell.angle_gamma   90.00
#
_symmetry.space_group_name_H-M   'P 1'
#
loop_
_entity.id
_entity.type
_entity.pdbx_description
1 polymer ?
#
loop_
_entity_poly.entity_id
_entity_poly.type
_entity_poly.pdbx_seq_one_letter_code
_entity_poly.pdbx_strand_id
1 'polypeptide(L)'
;PIQARFHLASGPIKDTYELDYTWQGDASVRWILTKGDMLTMMDGSYTLVDNGDESTKVEYRLAVDVKIPMIGMLKRKAEKVIVDTALKGLRKRVESLA
;
A
#
# COMPACT_ATOMS: atom_id res chain seq x y z
N PRO A 1 -4.42 -14.17 2.80
CA PRO A 1 -4.09 -14.65 1.43
C PRO A 1 -2.63 -14.34 1.15
N ILE A 2 -1.92 -15.26 0.50
CA ILE A 2 -0.54 -15.01 0.04
C ILE A 2 -0.52 -14.23 -1.28
N GLN A 3 -1.60 -14.26 -2.06
CA GLN A 3 -1.73 -13.48 -3.28
C GLN A 3 -3.09 -12.78 -3.34
N ALA A 4 -3.11 -11.56 -3.87
CA ALA A 4 -4.36 -10.82 -4.09
C ALA A 4 -4.32 -10.08 -5.42
N ARG A 5 -5.47 -10.05 -6.09
CA ARG A 5 -5.68 -9.31 -7.34
C ARG A 5 -6.56 -8.11 -7.09
N PHE A 6 -6.12 -6.96 -7.58
CA PHE A 6 -6.78 -5.67 -7.43
C PHE A 6 -7.20 -5.13 -8.80
N HIS A 7 -8.37 -4.49 -8.81
CA HIS A 7 -8.84 -3.72 -9.96
C HIS A 7 -8.97 -2.27 -9.50
N LEU A 8 -8.13 -1.39 -10.05
CA LEU A 8 -8.14 0.04 -9.80
C LEU A 8 -8.79 0.74 -10.98
N ALA A 9 -9.85 1.50 -10.71
CA ALA A 9 -10.46 2.40 -11.68
C ALA A 9 -10.79 3.72 -10.97
N SER A 10 -9.87 4.68 -11.02
CA SER A 10 -10.04 6.00 -10.38
C SER A 10 -9.63 7.11 -11.34
N GLY A 11 -10.60 7.89 -11.78
CA GLY A 11 -10.39 8.96 -12.76
C GLY A 11 -9.71 8.43 -14.04
N PRO A 12 -8.59 9.04 -14.48
CA PRO A 12 -7.87 8.59 -15.68
C PRO A 12 -7.00 7.34 -15.43
N ILE A 13 -6.83 6.90 -14.19
CA ILE A 13 -5.95 5.78 -13.85
C ILE A 13 -6.78 4.50 -13.79
N LYS A 14 -6.43 3.54 -14.63
CA LYS A 14 -6.97 2.17 -14.62
C LYS A 14 -5.81 1.19 -14.56
N ASP A 15 -5.92 0.21 -13.68
CA ASP A 15 -4.94 -0.87 -13.59
C ASP A 15 -5.59 -2.15 -13.05
N THR A 16 -5.10 -3.30 -13.50
CA THR A 16 -5.33 -4.58 -12.85
C THR A 16 -3.98 -5.13 -12.45
N TYR A 17 -3.79 -5.37 -11.16
CA TYR A 17 -2.50 -5.82 -10.65
C TYR A 17 -2.64 -6.89 -9.58
N GLU A 18 -1.60 -7.68 -9.42
CA GLU A 18 -1.51 -8.79 -8.48
C GLU A 18 -0.31 -8.56 -7.56
N LEU A 19 -0.54 -8.77 -6.26
CA LEU A 19 0.47 -8.67 -5.22
C LEU A 19 0.67 -10.02 -4.55
N ASP A 20 1.93 -10.35 -4.27
CA ASP A 20 2.32 -11.48 -3.43
C ASP A 20 2.74 -10.95 -2.05
N TYR A 21 2.24 -11.58 -0.99
CA TYR A 21 2.34 -11.15 0.39
C TYR A 21 3.15 -12.16 1.20
N THR A 22 4.13 -11.65 1.94
CA THR A 22 4.90 -12.39 2.93
C THR A 22 4.57 -11.85 4.32
N TRP A 23 4.08 -12.73 5.19
CA TRP A 23 3.69 -12.42 6.57
C TRP A 23 4.76 -12.89 7.55
N GLN A 24 5.01 -12.10 8.60
CA GLN A 24 5.85 -12.49 9.73
C GLN A 24 5.01 -12.46 11.01
N GLY A 25 4.23 -13.51 11.22
CA GLY A 25 3.20 -13.55 12.26
C GLY A 25 2.32 -12.31 12.20
N ASP A 26 2.11 -11.68 13.36
CA ASP A 26 1.35 -10.43 13.47
C ASP A 26 2.25 -9.18 13.40
N ALA A 27 3.57 -9.34 13.42
CA ALA A 27 4.51 -8.22 13.54
C ALA A 27 4.68 -7.43 12.24
N SER A 28 4.62 -8.10 11.08
CA SER A 28 4.74 -7.40 9.81
C SER A 28 4.14 -8.17 8.64
N VAL A 29 3.84 -7.40 7.58
CA VAL A 29 3.52 -7.93 6.27
C VAL A 29 4.27 -7.12 5.21
N ARG A 30 4.88 -7.80 4.26
CA ARG A 30 5.46 -7.22 3.04
C ARG A 30 4.71 -7.70 1.83
N TRP A 31 4.67 -6.89 0.78
CA TRP A 31 4.17 -7.31 -0.52
C TRP A 31 5.05 -6.83 -1.66
N ILE A 32 5.01 -7.59 -2.75
CA ILE A 32 5.65 -7.25 -4.01
C ILE A 32 4.67 -7.40 -5.18
N LEU A 33 4.85 -6.60 -6.23
CA LEU A 33 4.13 -6.74 -7.49
C LEU A 33 4.57 -8.00 -8.22
N THR A 34 3.63 -8.86 -8.59
CA THR A 34 3.88 -10.01 -9.48
C THR A 34 3.34 -9.77 -10.88
N LYS A 35 2.29 -8.94 -11.01
CA LYS A 35 1.68 -8.58 -12.28
C LYS A 35 1.03 -7.20 -12.21
N GLY A 36 1.13 -6.42 -13.27
CA GLY A 36 0.45 -5.13 -13.39
C GLY A 36 0.36 -4.68 -14.85
N ASP A 37 -0.73 -4.03 -15.22
CA ASP A 37 -0.88 -3.45 -16.56
C ASP A 37 -0.15 -2.11 -16.64
N MET A 38 -0.33 -1.25 -15.64
CA MET A 38 0.28 0.08 -15.54
C MET A 38 1.44 0.13 -14.55
N LEU A 39 1.29 -0.50 -13.39
CA LEU A 39 2.35 -0.65 -12.41
C LEU A 39 3.45 -1.58 -12.96
N THR A 40 4.71 -1.16 -12.81
CA THR A 40 5.88 -1.98 -13.18
C THR A 40 6.64 -2.47 -11.96
N MET A 41 6.50 -1.79 -10.83
CA MET A 41 7.05 -2.20 -9.55
C MET A 41 6.14 -1.73 -8.43
N MET A 42 5.95 -2.58 -7.43
CA MET A 42 5.43 -2.20 -6.13
C MET A 42 6.14 -3.04 -5.09
N ASP A 43 6.72 -2.39 -4.09
CA ASP A 43 7.33 -3.03 -2.92
C ASP A 43 6.87 -2.23 -1.70
N GLY A 44 6.17 -2.88 -0.79
CA GLY A 44 5.65 -2.21 0.38
C GLY A 44 5.59 -3.11 1.60
N SER A 45 5.49 -2.48 2.76
CA SER A 45 5.40 -3.17 4.03
C SER A 45 4.59 -2.39 5.05
N TYR A 46 3.90 -3.12 5.93
CA TYR A 46 3.48 -2.65 7.24
C TYR A 46 4.32 -3.36 8.30
N THR A 47 4.83 -2.62 9.27
CA THR A 47 5.49 -3.15 10.47
C THR A 47 4.82 -2.55 11.70
N LEU A 48 4.43 -3.41 12.63
CA LEU A 48 3.79 -3.01 13.88
C LEU A 48 4.86 -2.91 14.97
N VAL A 49 4.87 -1.78 15.67
CA VAL A 49 5.71 -1.54 16.84
C VAL A 49 4.81 -1.20 18.01
N ASP A 50 4.90 -1.99 19.07
CA ASP A 50 4.22 -1.72 20.33
C ASP A 50 4.85 -0.49 21.00
N ASN A 51 4.03 0.48 21.39
CA ASN A 51 4.47 1.68 22.09
C ASN A 51 4.48 1.50 23.62
N GLY A 52 3.92 0.40 24.14
CA GLY A 52 3.87 0.10 25.57
C GLY A 52 2.78 0.86 26.34
N ASP A 53 1.90 1.58 25.64
CA ASP A 53 0.80 2.39 26.18
C ASP A 53 -0.55 1.99 25.58
N GLU A 54 -0.72 0.70 25.28
CA GLU A 54 -1.88 0.13 24.56
C GLU A 54 -2.09 0.69 23.14
N SER A 55 -1.14 1.48 22.64
CA SER A 55 -1.12 1.95 21.25
C SER A 55 -0.08 1.21 20.41
N THR A 56 -0.31 1.19 19.09
CA THR A 56 0.62 0.58 18.12
C THR A 56 1.04 1.63 17.10
N LYS A 57 2.35 1.78 16.92
CA LYS A 57 2.91 2.52 15.79
C LYS A 57 2.94 1.61 14.57
N VAL A 58 2.38 2.09 13.46
CA VAL A 58 2.44 1.40 12.17
C VAL A 58 3.45 2.09 11.28
N GLU A 59 4.53 1.40 10.94
CA GLU A 59 5.50 1.87 9.95
C GLU A 59 5.09 1.38 8.56
N TYR A 60 4.68 2.33 7.72
CA TYR A 60 4.31 2.06 6.33
C TYR A 60 5.44 2.48 5.39
N ARG A 61 5.85 1.55 4.53
CA ARG A 61 6.77 1.82 3.42
C ARG A 61 6.14 1.40 2.12
N LEU A 62 6.36 2.20 1.09
CA LEU A 62 5.90 1.91 -0.26
C LEU A 62 6.85 2.54 -1.28
N ALA A 63 7.34 1.72 -2.19
CA ALA A 63 8.00 2.13 -3.43
C ALA A 63 7.16 1.66 -4.62
N VAL A 64 6.96 2.54 -5.61
CA VAL A 64 6.12 2.27 -6.78
C VAL A 64 6.78 2.83 -8.04
N ASP A 65 6.80 2.03 -9.10
CA ASP A 65 7.07 2.49 -10.47
C ASP A 65 5.89 2.19 -11.40
N VAL A 66 5.74 3.03 -12.42
CA VAL A 66 4.67 2.95 -13.44
C VAL A 66 5.25 3.07 -14.85
N LYS A 67 4.58 2.48 -15.85
CA LYS A 67 5.00 2.53 -17.26
C LYS A 67 5.02 3.94 -17.86
N ILE A 68 4.09 4.80 -17.45
CA ILE A 68 3.97 6.15 -18.02
C ILE A 68 4.81 7.12 -17.19
N PRO A 69 5.71 7.91 -17.81
CA PRO A 69 6.46 8.92 -17.08
C PRO A 69 5.51 9.96 -16.47
N MET A 70 5.49 10.01 -15.13
CA MET A 70 4.74 11.04 -14.41
C MET A 70 5.56 12.32 -14.29
N ILE A 71 5.00 13.45 -14.76
CA ILE A 71 5.65 14.76 -14.64
C ILE A 71 5.62 15.23 -13.17
N GLY A 72 6.74 15.77 -12.68
CA GLY A 72 7.08 15.87 -11.25
C GLY A 72 5.97 16.24 -10.25
N MET A 73 5.15 17.27 -10.50
CA MET A 73 4.09 17.65 -9.55
C MET A 73 2.95 16.63 -9.48
N LEU A 74 2.60 16.00 -10.61
CA LEU A 74 1.61 14.93 -10.66
C LEU A 74 2.09 13.71 -9.87
N LYS A 75 3.37 13.32 -10.04
CA LYS A 75 4.00 12.23 -9.30
C LYS A 75 3.89 12.43 -7.79
N ARG A 76 4.33 13.59 -7.28
CA ARG A 76 4.26 13.92 -5.83
C ARG A 76 2.83 13.91 -5.28
N LYS A 77 1.86 14.40 -6.07
CA LYS A 77 0.45 14.41 -5.65
C LYS A 77 -0.10 12.98 -5.57
N ALA A 78 0.21 12.13 -6.53
CA ALA A 78 -0.18 10.72 -6.52
C ALA A 78 0.43 9.98 -5.32
N GLU A 79 1.74 10.14 -5.08
CA GLU A 79 2.44 9.56 -3.92
C GLU A 79 1.75 9.94 -2.61
N LYS A 80 1.48 11.24 -2.39
CA LYS A 80 0.79 11.70 -1.19
C LYS A 80 -0.60 11.09 -1.02
N VAL A 81 -1.38 11.03 -2.10
CA VAL A 81 -2.75 10.47 -2.07
C VAL A 81 -2.73 8.99 -1.73
N ILE A 82 -1.77 8.23 -2.26
CA ILE A 82 -1.63 6.79 -1.97
C ILE A 82 -1.34 6.58 -0.49
N VAL A 83 -0.33 7.28 0.06
CA VAL A 83 0.04 7.17 1.48
C VAL A 83 -1.12 7.58 2.38
N ASP A 84 -1.75 8.73 2.12
CA ASP A 84 -2.86 9.24 2.93
C ASP A 84 -4.04 8.26 2.92
N THR A 85 -4.40 7.73 1.75
CA THR A 85 -5.53 6.79 1.62
C THR A 85 -5.26 5.48 2.36
N ALA A 86 -4.06 4.91 2.19
CA ALA A 86 -3.68 3.65 2.81
C ALA A 86 -3.75 3.74 4.35
N LEU A 87 -3.12 4.77 4.92
CA LEU A 87 -3.06 4.96 6.36
C LEU A 87 -4.42 5.37 6.96
N LYS A 88 -5.19 6.21 6.28
CA LYS A 88 -6.55 6.57 6.74
C LYS A 88 -7.48 5.36 6.73
N GLY A 89 -7.41 4.53 5.68
CA GLY A 89 -8.19 3.30 5.58
C GLY A 89 -7.86 2.32 6.71
N LEU A 90 -6.57 2.11 6.97
CA LEU A 90 -6.12 1.25 8.07
C LEU A 90 -6.62 1.77 9.42
N ARG A 91 -6.40 3.06 9.71
CA ARG A 91 -6.86 3.68 10.95
C ARG A 91 -8.35 3.50 11.16
N LYS A 92 -9.16 3.84 10.14
CA LYS A 92 -10.62 3.70 10.20
C LYS A 92 -11.05 2.26 10.46
N ARG A 93 -10.34 1.28 9.88
CA ARG A 93 -10.63 -0.14 10.11
C ARG A 93 -10.33 -0.54 11.55
N VAL A 94 -9.17 -0.15 12.09
CA VAL A 94 -8.79 -0.45 13.48
C VAL A 94 -9.78 0.20 14.45
N GLU A 95 -10.09 1.48 14.27
CA GLU A 95 -11.06 2.20 15.11
C GLU A 95 -12.48 1.60 15.04
N SER A 96 -12.86 0.94 13.94
CA SER A 96 -14.16 0.25 13.82
C SER A 96 -14.24 -1.11 14.53
N LEU A 97 -13.11 -1.62 15.02
CA LEU A 97 -13.00 -2.91 15.71
C LEU A 97 -12.85 -2.75 17.24
N ALA A 98 -12.70 -1.52 17.71
CA ALA A 98 -12.74 -1.14 19.13
C ALA A 98 -14.17 -0.82 19.55
#